data_AF-A0A938JIN9-F1
#
_entry.id   AF-A0A938JIN9-F1
#
_cell.length_a   1.000
_cell.length_b   1.000
_cell.length_c   1.000
_cell.angle_alpha   90.00
_cell.angle_beta   90.00
_cell.angle_gamma   90.00
#
_symmetry.space_group_name_H-M   'P 1'
#
loop_
_entity.id
_entity.type
_entity.pdbx_description
1 polymer ?
#
loop_
_entity_poly.entity_id
_entity_poly.type
_entity_poly.pdbx_seq_one_letter_code
_entity_poly.pdbx_strand_id
1 'polypeptide(L)'
;MIIRQFEERDLSKIHAFFDQMGEESTKYFNTNDVNRNFAVKFVTEKNKSIIRWLAEEHDVMVGYVFLWDIDTTLPWLGIAVHDEYKGQGLGKKLIQHAHDWAEANGKGGVILITARDNGRGQRLYEGMGYQHYGVHPSGELLYIKRFIAFDDPESEGRLPVIPGF
;
A
#
# COMPACT_ATOMS: atom_id res chain seq x y z
N MET A 1 -8.31 18.30 3.91
CA MET A 1 -7.50 17.06 3.95
C MET A 1 -6.01 17.28 3.64
N ILE A 2 -5.13 16.71 4.46
CA ILE A 2 -3.65 16.73 4.32
C ILE A 2 -3.12 15.28 4.39
N ILE A 3 -2.11 14.92 3.58
CA ILE A 3 -1.39 13.64 3.71
C ILE A 3 0.03 13.96 4.17
N ARG A 4 0.47 13.34 5.27
CA ARG A 4 1.81 13.56 5.85
C ARG A 4 2.32 12.31 6.55
N GLN A 5 3.63 12.26 6.78
CA GLN A 5 4.22 11.18 7.57
C GLN A 5 3.71 11.21 9.01
N PHE A 6 3.72 10.03 9.64
CA PHE A 6 3.43 9.90 11.07
C PHE A 6 4.46 10.66 11.90
N GLU A 7 3.99 11.27 12.99
CA GLU A 7 4.80 11.87 14.03
C GLU A 7 4.48 11.22 15.38
N GLU A 8 5.42 11.22 16.34
CA GLU A 8 5.22 10.58 17.65
C GLU A 8 3.94 11.05 18.37
N ARG A 9 3.52 12.30 18.15
CA ARG A 9 2.29 12.88 18.69
C ARG A 9 0.99 12.28 18.13
N ASP A 10 1.04 11.51 17.04
CA ASP A 10 -0.14 10.94 16.39
C ASP A 10 -0.64 9.64 17.04
N LEU A 11 0.01 9.16 18.11
CA LEU A 11 -0.34 7.88 18.75
C LEU A 11 -1.83 7.78 19.11
N SER A 12 -2.42 8.85 19.66
CA SER A 12 -3.84 8.89 20.01
C SER A 12 -4.74 8.82 18.76
N LYS A 13 -4.37 9.50 17.68
CA LYS A 13 -5.09 9.46 16.39
C LYS A 13 -5.05 8.07 15.77
N ILE A 14 -3.92 7.38 15.88
CA ILE A 14 -3.76 6.02 15.38
C ILE A 14 -4.69 5.07 16.13
N HIS A 15 -4.69 5.11 17.47
CA HIS A 15 -5.63 4.31 18.25
C HIS A 15 -7.09 4.59 17.85
N ALA A 16 -7.48 5.86 17.80
CA ALA A 16 -8.82 6.27 17.40
C ALA A 16 -9.21 5.78 16.00
N PHE A 17 -8.31 5.86 15.02
CA PHE A 17 -8.55 5.38 13.65
C PHE A 17 -8.85 3.88 13.60
N PHE A 18 -8.10 3.07 14.34
CA PHE A 18 -8.35 1.62 14.40
C PHE A 18 -9.58 1.27 15.25
N ASP A 19 -9.93 2.07 16.25
CA ASP A 19 -11.14 1.89 17.07
C ASP A 19 -12.42 2.18 16.28
N GLN A 20 -12.34 3.06 15.29
CA GLN A 20 -13.46 3.47 14.44
C GLN A 20 -13.59 2.63 13.16
N MET A 21 -12.72 1.65 12.92
CA MET A 21 -12.85 0.76 11.76
C MET A 21 -14.09 -0.12 11.87
N GLY A 22 -15.00 -0.03 10.89
CA GLY A 22 -16.12 -0.96 10.78
C GLY A 22 -15.68 -2.37 10.41
N GLU A 23 -16.64 -3.29 10.46
CA GLU A 23 -16.42 -4.73 10.32
C GLU A 23 -15.67 -5.12 9.04
N GLU A 24 -16.04 -4.51 7.90
CA GLU A 24 -15.41 -4.78 6.61
C GLU A 24 -13.92 -4.38 6.60
N SER A 25 -13.61 -3.17 7.06
CA SER A 25 -12.24 -2.67 7.12
C SER A 25 -11.40 -3.49 8.08
N THR A 26 -11.96 -3.87 9.24
CA THR A 26 -11.30 -4.75 10.20
C THR A 26 -11.02 -6.12 9.58
N LYS A 27 -11.99 -6.74 8.92
CA LYS A 27 -11.85 -8.05 8.26
C LYS A 27 -10.75 -8.05 7.20
N TYR A 28 -10.69 -7.03 6.34
CA TYR A 28 -9.75 -7.03 5.21
C TYR A 28 -8.38 -6.45 5.53
N PHE A 29 -8.28 -5.59 6.54
CA PHE A 29 -7.04 -4.87 6.82
C PHE A 29 -6.52 -5.09 8.23
N ASN A 30 -7.35 -5.17 9.26
CA ASN A 30 -6.88 -5.19 10.65
C ASN A 30 -7.27 -6.46 11.43
N THR A 31 -7.22 -7.63 10.78
CA THR A 31 -7.49 -8.91 11.44
C THR A 31 -6.51 -9.13 12.60
N ASN A 32 -7.05 -9.45 13.79
CA ASN A 32 -6.30 -9.67 15.03
C ASN A 32 -5.37 -8.49 15.42
N ASP A 33 -5.72 -7.25 15.07
CA ASP A 33 -4.94 -6.05 15.36
C ASP A 33 -3.50 -6.05 14.83
N VAL A 34 -3.19 -6.86 13.81
CA VAL A 34 -1.85 -6.94 13.23
C VAL A 34 -1.41 -5.57 12.71
N ASN A 35 -2.27 -4.89 11.95
CA ASN A 35 -1.94 -3.58 11.36
C ASN A 35 -2.00 -2.42 12.37
N ARG A 36 -2.85 -2.51 13.40
CA ARG A 36 -2.83 -1.59 14.55
C ARG A 36 -1.49 -1.67 15.27
N ASN A 37 -1.07 -2.87 15.66
CA ASN A 37 0.21 -3.09 16.34
C ASN A 37 1.38 -2.65 15.47
N PHE A 38 1.33 -2.94 14.16
CA PHE A 38 2.34 -2.51 13.20
C PHE A 38 2.40 -1.00 12.99
N ALA A 39 1.25 -0.32 13.06
CA ALA A 39 1.17 1.13 13.09
C ALA A 39 1.81 1.66 14.38
N VAL A 40 1.31 1.27 15.57
CA VAL A 40 1.77 1.74 16.89
C VAL A 40 3.26 1.55 17.12
N LYS A 41 3.84 0.46 16.61
CA LYS A 41 5.30 0.21 16.69
C LYS A 41 6.15 1.34 16.10
N PHE A 42 5.61 2.22 15.26
CA PHE A 42 6.35 3.37 14.76
C PHE A 42 6.86 4.31 15.86
N VAL A 43 6.13 4.41 17.00
CA VAL A 43 6.54 5.26 18.13
C VAL A 43 7.70 4.62 18.89
N THR A 44 7.70 3.29 18.99
CA THR A 44 8.63 2.55 19.84
C THR A 44 9.84 2.03 19.08
N GLU A 45 9.75 1.86 17.76
CA GLU A 45 10.77 1.24 16.92
C GLU A 45 11.11 2.15 15.72
N LYS A 46 12.38 2.57 15.62
CA LYS A 46 12.94 3.10 14.38
C LYS A 46 13.22 1.95 13.41
N ASN A 47 12.16 1.38 12.82
CA ASN A 47 12.33 0.42 11.74
C ASN A 47 12.72 1.18 10.46
N LYS A 48 13.94 0.93 9.97
CA LYS A 48 14.50 1.63 8.80
C LYS A 48 13.86 1.22 7.47
N SER A 49 13.21 0.06 7.40
CA SER A 49 12.65 -0.47 6.15
C SER A 49 11.15 -0.23 5.98
N ILE A 50 10.65 0.87 6.55
CA ILE A 50 9.23 1.23 6.45
C ILE A 50 9.03 2.74 6.47
N ILE A 51 8.08 3.19 5.67
CA ILE A 51 7.55 4.55 5.68
C ILE A 51 6.02 4.52 5.81
N ARG A 52 5.46 5.45 6.57
CA ARG A 52 4.04 5.49 6.96
C ARG A 52 3.49 6.90 6.82
N TRP A 53 2.27 7.01 6.30
CA TRP A 53 1.56 8.28 6.17
C TRP A 53 0.13 8.16 6.67
N LEU A 54 -0.37 9.24 7.26
CA LEU A 54 -1.78 9.43 7.55
C LEU A 54 -2.38 10.44 6.56
N ALA A 55 -3.67 10.28 6.28
CA ALA A 55 -4.51 11.35 5.80
C ALA A 55 -5.28 11.94 6.99
N GLU A 56 -5.26 13.26 7.11
CA GLU A 56 -5.91 14.01 8.18
C GLU A 56 -6.94 14.99 7.63
N GLU A 57 -8.09 15.06 8.27
CA GLU A 57 -9.13 16.06 8.03
C GLU A 57 -9.70 16.54 9.37
N HIS A 58 -9.69 17.85 9.60
CA HIS A 58 -10.15 18.47 10.86
C HIS A 58 -9.54 17.84 12.13
N ASP A 59 -8.21 17.60 12.12
CA ASP A 59 -7.46 16.93 13.20
C ASP A 59 -7.82 15.45 13.43
N VAL A 60 -8.66 14.87 12.58
CA VAL A 60 -9.02 13.44 12.62
C VAL A 60 -8.23 12.69 11.56
N MET A 61 -7.62 11.56 11.95
CA MET A 61 -7.00 10.63 11.01
C MET A 61 -8.11 9.86 10.27
N VAL A 62 -8.18 10.05 8.95
CA VAL A 62 -9.23 9.49 8.08
C VAL A 62 -8.70 8.47 7.09
N GLY A 63 -7.39 8.25 7.05
CA GLY A 63 -6.76 7.23 6.23
C GLY A 63 -5.33 6.94 6.61
N TYR A 64 -4.87 5.77 6.20
CA TYR A 64 -3.56 5.23 6.50
C TYR A 64 -2.99 4.55 5.27
N VAL A 65 -1.75 4.86 4.91
CA VAL A 65 -1.01 4.13 3.88
C VAL A 65 0.44 3.97 4.32
N PHE A 66 1.04 2.83 3.98
CA PHE A 66 2.43 2.56 4.32
C PHE A 66 3.08 1.67 3.28
N LEU A 67 4.40 1.78 3.21
CA LEU A 67 5.26 0.89 2.44
C LEU A 67 6.24 0.19 3.37
N TRP A 68 6.36 -1.14 3.28
CA TRP A 68 7.41 -1.90 3.96
C TRP A 68 8.30 -2.64 2.98
N ASP A 69 9.45 -3.13 3.46
CA ASP A 69 10.55 -3.63 2.64
C ASP A 69 11.03 -2.59 1.62
N ILE A 70 11.09 -1.33 2.05
CA ILE A 70 11.49 -0.20 1.20
C ILE A 70 12.97 -0.25 0.80
N ASP A 71 13.76 -1.18 1.33
CA ASP A 71 15.12 -1.42 0.85
C ASP A 71 15.15 -2.31 -0.41
N THR A 72 14.01 -2.88 -0.81
CA THR A 72 13.88 -3.70 -2.03
C THR A 72 13.45 -2.86 -3.24
N THR A 73 13.43 -3.49 -4.43
CA THR A 73 12.93 -2.87 -5.68
C THR A 73 11.41 -2.72 -5.71
N LEU A 74 10.70 -3.61 -5.01
CA LEU A 74 9.24 -3.72 -5.02
C LEU A 74 8.70 -3.74 -3.59
N PRO A 75 8.60 -2.58 -2.92
CA PRO A 75 8.01 -2.51 -1.59
C PRO A 75 6.55 -2.95 -1.60
N TRP A 76 6.12 -3.46 -0.45
CA TRP A 76 4.74 -3.84 -0.20
C TRP A 76 3.93 -2.65 0.29
N LEU A 77 2.68 -2.52 -0.18
CA LEU A 77 1.75 -1.48 0.20
C LEU A 77 0.59 -2.02 1.03
N GLY A 78 0.35 -1.36 2.16
CA GLY A 78 -0.87 -1.50 2.93
C GLY A 78 -1.64 -0.18 2.95
N ILE A 79 -2.98 -0.27 2.90
CA ILE A 79 -3.86 0.89 2.93
C ILE A 79 -5.16 0.61 3.70
N ALA A 80 -5.60 1.60 4.47
CA ALA A 80 -6.94 1.66 5.01
C ALA A 80 -7.52 3.08 4.89
N VAL A 81 -8.84 3.15 4.74
CA VAL A 81 -9.59 4.41 4.69
C VAL A 81 -10.75 4.29 5.67
N HIS A 82 -10.95 5.32 6.48
CA HIS A 82 -12.08 5.41 7.40
C HIS A 82 -13.40 5.21 6.64
N ASP A 83 -14.34 4.47 7.20
CA ASP A 83 -15.51 3.98 6.46
C ASP A 83 -16.38 5.12 5.91
N GLU A 84 -16.56 6.20 6.68
CA GLU A 84 -17.29 7.40 6.24
C GLU A 84 -16.62 8.16 5.09
N TYR A 85 -15.31 7.96 4.88
CA TYR A 85 -14.50 8.61 3.85
C TYR A 85 -14.29 7.72 2.61
N LYS A 86 -14.87 6.50 2.63
CA LYS A 86 -14.86 5.60 1.48
C LYS A 86 -15.71 6.15 0.34
N GLY A 87 -15.22 6.01 -0.90
CA GLY A 87 -15.98 6.38 -2.10
C GLY A 87 -15.75 7.82 -2.56
N GLN A 88 -14.98 8.60 -1.78
CA GLN A 88 -14.66 10.00 -2.06
C GLN A 88 -13.28 10.19 -2.73
N GLY A 89 -12.72 9.11 -3.30
CA GLY A 89 -11.39 9.14 -3.94
C GLY A 89 -10.19 9.17 -2.98
N LEU A 90 -10.39 9.14 -1.66
CA LEU A 90 -9.29 9.16 -0.67
C LEU A 90 -8.30 7.99 -0.86
N GLY A 91 -8.79 6.78 -1.08
CA GLY A 91 -7.92 5.61 -1.33
C GLY A 91 -6.97 5.84 -2.51
N LYS A 92 -7.47 6.42 -3.61
CA LYS A 92 -6.65 6.77 -4.78
C LYS A 92 -5.59 7.80 -4.44
N LYS A 93 -5.93 8.84 -3.66
CA LYS A 93 -4.97 9.89 -3.25
C LYS A 93 -3.86 9.32 -2.36
N LEU A 94 -4.19 8.44 -1.42
CA LEU A 94 -3.23 7.77 -0.55
C LEU A 94 -2.28 6.87 -1.33
N ILE A 95 -2.81 6.03 -2.21
CA ILE A 95 -2.00 5.15 -3.07
C ILE A 95 -1.08 5.98 -3.98
N GLN A 96 -1.60 7.05 -4.59
CA GLN A 96 -0.79 7.92 -5.43
C GLN A 96 0.37 8.55 -4.64
N HIS A 97 0.12 9.02 -3.41
CA HIS A 97 1.17 9.56 -2.56
C HIS A 97 2.28 8.53 -2.27
N ALA A 98 1.92 7.27 -2.03
CA ALA A 98 2.88 6.18 -1.86
C ALA A 98 3.62 5.85 -3.17
N HIS A 99 2.95 5.91 -4.32
CA HIS A 99 3.58 5.73 -5.63
C HIS A 99 4.60 6.83 -5.92
N ASP A 100 4.23 8.10 -5.72
CA ASP A 100 5.11 9.25 -5.94
C ASP A 100 6.39 9.12 -5.09
N TRP A 101 6.26 8.69 -3.82
CA TRP A 101 7.41 8.41 -2.98
C TRP A 101 8.25 7.25 -3.54
N ALA A 102 7.62 6.14 -3.93
CA ALA A 102 8.33 4.97 -4.44
C ALA A 102 9.09 5.28 -5.75
N GLU A 103 8.47 6.01 -6.68
CA GLU A 103 9.13 6.46 -7.91
C GLU A 103 10.29 7.41 -7.61
N ALA A 104 10.10 8.41 -6.74
CA ALA A 104 11.15 9.35 -6.34
C ALA A 104 12.34 8.66 -5.63
N ASN A 105 12.13 7.47 -5.06
CA ASN A 105 13.16 6.66 -4.40
C ASN A 105 13.64 5.48 -5.27
N GLY A 106 13.42 5.54 -6.58
CA GLY A 106 13.99 4.61 -7.55
C GLY A 106 13.41 3.20 -7.46
N LYS A 107 12.18 3.03 -6.98
CA LYS A 107 11.52 1.72 -6.92
C LYS A 107 11.03 1.31 -8.31
N GLY A 108 11.07 0.01 -8.60
CA GLY A 108 10.59 -0.54 -9.87
C GLY A 108 9.07 -0.71 -9.92
N GLY A 109 8.39 -0.60 -8.79
CA GLY A 109 6.96 -0.85 -8.65
C GLY A 109 6.54 -1.00 -7.19
N VAL A 110 5.30 -1.41 -6.98
CA VAL A 110 4.70 -1.65 -5.67
C VAL A 110 3.85 -2.93 -5.72
N ILE A 111 3.91 -3.72 -4.65
CA ILE A 111 3.15 -4.96 -4.49
C ILE A 111 2.07 -4.76 -3.43
N LEU A 112 0.90 -5.37 -3.60
CA LEU A 112 -0.08 -5.51 -2.54
C LEU A 112 -0.79 -6.87 -2.65
N ILE A 113 -1.41 -7.29 -1.55
CA ILE A 113 -2.36 -8.41 -1.54
C ILE A 113 -3.74 -7.92 -1.12
N THR A 114 -4.76 -8.62 -1.58
CA THR A 114 -6.15 -8.30 -1.23
C THR A 114 -7.01 -9.56 -1.15
N ALA A 115 -7.96 -9.57 -0.21
CA ALA A 115 -8.95 -10.64 -0.11
C ALA A 115 -9.73 -10.84 -1.42
N ARG A 116 -10.13 -12.08 -1.68
CA ARG A 116 -10.84 -12.51 -2.91
C ARG A 116 -12.20 -11.83 -3.06
N ASP A 117 -12.86 -11.56 -1.94
CA ASP A 117 -14.17 -10.91 -1.85
C ASP A 117 -14.10 -9.39 -1.66
N ASN A 118 -12.90 -8.80 -1.56
CA ASN A 118 -12.71 -7.34 -1.53
C ASN A 118 -12.81 -6.71 -2.93
N GLY A 119 -13.96 -6.87 -3.59
CA GLY A 119 -14.18 -6.37 -4.95
C GLY A 119 -14.04 -4.85 -5.07
N ARG A 120 -14.31 -4.10 -3.99
CA ARG A 120 -14.11 -2.64 -3.95
C ARG A 120 -12.63 -2.28 -4.01
N GLY A 121 -11.79 -2.95 -3.21
CA GLY A 121 -10.34 -2.76 -3.24
C GLY A 121 -9.75 -3.16 -4.59
N GLN A 122 -10.14 -4.33 -5.12
CA GLN A 122 -9.69 -4.81 -6.43
C GLN A 122 -9.94 -3.78 -7.53
N ARG A 123 -11.17 -3.25 -7.65
CA ARG A 123 -11.50 -2.20 -8.65
C ARG A 123 -10.66 -0.92 -8.49
N LEU A 124 -10.35 -0.54 -7.24
CA LEU A 124 -9.47 0.61 -6.97
C LEU A 124 -8.06 0.32 -7.48
N TYR A 125 -7.49 -0.84 -7.15
CA TYR A 125 -6.13 -1.21 -7.54
C TYR A 125 -6.00 -1.36 -9.06
N GLU A 126 -6.92 -2.07 -9.71
CA GLU A 126 -6.97 -2.24 -11.16
C GLU A 126 -7.09 -0.89 -11.87
N GLY A 127 -7.97 0.00 -11.39
CA GLY A 127 -8.13 1.36 -11.91
C GLY A 127 -6.91 2.26 -11.71
N MET A 128 -5.95 1.86 -10.86
CA MET A 128 -4.65 2.51 -10.69
C MET A 128 -3.51 1.82 -11.45
N GLY A 129 -3.84 0.83 -12.29
CA GLY A 129 -2.88 0.13 -13.13
C GLY A 129 -2.12 -0.99 -12.41
N TYR A 130 -2.64 -1.50 -11.30
CA TYR A 130 -2.18 -2.78 -10.77
C TYR A 130 -2.71 -3.91 -11.63
N GLN A 131 -1.89 -4.94 -11.83
CA GLN A 131 -2.30 -6.18 -12.48
C GLN A 131 -2.29 -7.32 -11.47
N HIS A 132 -3.23 -8.25 -11.60
CA HIS A 132 -3.26 -9.48 -10.81
C HIS A 132 -2.24 -10.49 -11.34
N TYR A 133 -1.35 -10.98 -10.47
CA TYR A 133 -0.26 -11.91 -10.81
C TYR A 133 -0.45 -13.32 -10.24
N GLY A 134 -1.44 -13.54 -9.38
CA GLY A 134 -1.72 -14.86 -8.82
C GLY A 134 -2.17 -14.79 -7.36
N VAL A 135 -1.91 -15.87 -6.62
CA VAL A 135 -2.37 -16.04 -5.24
C VAL A 135 -1.15 -16.09 -4.32
N HIS A 136 -1.10 -15.20 -3.34
CA HIS A 136 -0.09 -15.21 -2.28
C HIS A 136 -0.33 -16.43 -1.36
N PRO A 137 0.70 -16.99 -0.68
CA PRO A 137 0.52 -18.11 0.25
C PRO A 137 -0.52 -17.89 1.37
N SER A 138 -0.89 -16.64 1.67
CA SER A 138 -2.01 -16.32 2.57
C SER A 138 -3.39 -16.67 1.99
N GLY A 139 -3.50 -17.02 0.71
CA GLY A 139 -4.74 -17.26 -0.02
C GLY A 139 -5.34 -16.01 -0.68
N GLU A 140 -4.75 -14.84 -0.43
CA GLU A 140 -5.13 -13.55 -1.00
C GLU A 140 -4.60 -13.36 -2.42
N LEU A 141 -5.25 -12.47 -3.17
CA LEU A 141 -4.86 -12.15 -4.54
C LEU A 141 -3.65 -11.20 -4.52
N LEU A 142 -2.60 -11.54 -5.26
CA LEU A 142 -1.37 -10.78 -5.40
C LEU A 142 -1.47 -9.81 -6.58
N TYR A 143 -1.27 -8.53 -6.31
CA TYR A 143 -1.29 -7.45 -7.30
C TYR A 143 0.06 -6.74 -7.34
N ILE A 144 0.51 -6.42 -8.55
CA ILE A 144 1.76 -5.67 -8.77
C ILE A 144 1.47 -4.53 -9.74
N LYS A 145 1.92 -3.32 -9.37
CA LYS A 145 2.05 -2.18 -10.28
C LYS A 145 3.53 -1.96 -10.54
N ARG A 146 3.96 -2.01 -11.80
CA ARG A 146 5.31 -1.63 -12.20
C ARG A 146 5.32 -0.17 -12.61
N PHE A 147 6.37 0.57 -12.22
CA PHE A 147 6.59 1.94 -12.67
C PHE A 147 7.48 1.99 -13.90
N ILE A 148 8.36 1.00 -14.04
CA ILE A 148 9.18 0.81 -15.24
C ILE A 148 8.42 -0.05 -16.25
N ALA A 149 8.42 0.38 -17.50
CA ALA A 149 8.08 -0.51 -18.61
C ALA A 149 9.22 -1.52 -18.74
N PHE A 150 8.88 -2.81 -18.74
CA PHE A 150 9.77 -3.83 -19.25
C PHE A 150 9.40 -3.98 -20.72
N ASP A 151 10.19 -3.35 -21.61
CA ASP A 151 10.11 -3.66 -23.02
C ASP A 151 10.74 -5.03 -23.20
N ASP A 152 9.90 -6.00 -23.59
CA ASP A 152 10.35 -7.35 -23.88
C ASP A 152 11.40 -7.27 -25.01
N PRO A 153 12.64 -7.75 -24.79
CA PRO A 153 13.68 -7.73 -25.83
C PRO A 153 13.26 -8.43 -27.13
N GLU A 154 12.33 -9.40 -27.07
CA GLU A 154 11.75 -10.04 -28.25
C GLU A 154 10.95 -9.06 -29.11
N SER A 155 10.34 -8.03 -28.49
CA SER A 155 9.56 -6.99 -29.15
C SER A 155 10.43 -5.95 -29.87
N GLU A 156 11.67 -5.73 -29.40
CA GLU A 156 12.66 -4.85 -30.03
C GLU A 156 13.53 -5.54 -31.10
N GLY A 157 13.35 -6.84 -31.32
CA GLY A 157 14.24 -7.62 -32.18
C GLY A 157 15.66 -7.77 -31.63
N ARG A 158 15.85 -7.51 -30.33
CA ARG A 158 17.10 -7.70 -29.60
C ARG A 158 17.00 -8.98 -28.80
N LEU A 159 17.16 -10.12 -29.46
CA LEU A 159 17.33 -11.38 -28.74
C LEU A 159 18.52 -11.24 -27.79
N PRO A 160 18.38 -11.61 -26.50
CA PRO A 160 19.55 -11.72 -25.64
C PRO A 160 20.50 -12.73 -26.27
N VAL A 161 21.71 -12.28 -26.61
CA VAL A 161 22.77 -13.18 -27.06
C VAL A 161 23.12 -14.03 -25.85
N ILE A 162 22.67 -15.29 -25.83
CA ILE A 162 23.11 -16.29 -24.86
C ILE A 162 24.48 -16.77 -25.34
N PRO A 163 25.59 -16.44 -24.67
CA PRO A 163 26.89 -16.93 -25.10
C PRO A 163 26.94 -18.44 -24.85
N GLY A 164 27.06 -19.24 -25.92
CA GLY A 164 27.31 -20.69 -25.82
C GLY A 164 26.30 -21.62 -26.49
N PHE A 165 25.38 -21.11 -27.33
CA PHE A 165 24.67 -21.92 -28.34
C PHE A 165 24.98 -21.40 -29.74
#